data_AF-A0A7S1CKE9-F1
#
_entry.id   AF-A0A7S1CKE9-F1
#
_cell.length_a   1.000
_cell.length_b   1.000
_cell.length_c   1.000
_cell.angle_alpha   90.00
_cell.angle_beta   90.00
_cell.angle_gamma   90.00
#
_symmetry.space_group_name_H-M   'P 1'
#
loop_
_entity.id
_entity.type
_entity.pdbx_description
1 polymer ?
#
loop_
_entity_poly.entity_id
_entity_poly.type
_entity_poly.pdbx_seq_one_letter_code
_entity_poly.pdbx_strand_id
1 'polypeptide(L)'
;GCPFCEFVVQAPPANVDRVLQCQNPECGKESCRLCKEPSHIPLRCDEVEREADVKKRTFLEDQMTEALLVECWKCHKKFFKEEGCNHMTCSCRAQACYVCKEKLGRGWQKHFKPHGACPLFGDTKKINASRVKQAAKQGLRELGAGSLHVDANLNVVRKVPVKTARKRQPATW
;
A
#
# COMPACT_ATOMS: atom_id res chain seq x y z
N GLY A 1 -6.60 29.80 14.32
CA GLY A 1 -7.97 29.25 14.24
C GLY A 1 -7.90 27.74 14.37
N CYS A 2 -8.99 27.14 14.85
CA CYS A 2 -9.19 25.69 14.83
C CYS A 2 -9.18 25.20 13.37
N PRO A 3 -8.51 24.08 13.04
CA PRO A 3 -8.52 23.56 11.67
C PRO A 3 -9.81 22.79 11.33
N PHE A 4 -10.70 22.58 12.31
CA PHE A 4 -11.89 21.74 12.16
C PHE A 4 -13.22 22.51 12.20
N CYS A 5 -13.18 23.82 12.45
CA CYS A 5 -14.33 24.72 12.42
C CYS A 5 -13.85 26.18 12.31
N GLU A 6 -14.78 27.13 12.21
CA GLU A 6 -14.44 28.57 12.07
C GLU A 6 -13.99 29.25 13.37
N PHE A 7 -14.03 28.53 14.51
CA PHE A 7 -13.71 29.10 15.81
C PHE A 7 -12.23 29.48 15.93
N VAL A 8 -11.97 30.66 16.50
CA VAL A 8 -10.62 31.18 16.73
C VAL A 8 -10.36 31.29 18.23
N VAL A 9 -9.19 30.82 18.66
CA VAL A 9 -8.75 30.86 20.05
C VAL A 9 -7.49 31.72 20.12
N GLN A 10 -7.41 32.59 21.12
CA GLN A 10 -6.17 33.28 21.46
C GLN A 10 -5.26 32.30 22.22
N ALA A 11 -4.05 32.06 21.70
CA ALA A 11 -3.10 31.13 22.29
C ALA A 11 -1.68 31.71 22.23
N PRO A 12 -0.76 31.30 23.13
CA PRO A 12 0.65 31.67 23.07
C PRO A 12 1.29 31.32 21.72
N PRO A 13 2.51 31.75 21.39
CA PRO A 13 3.21 31.31 20.19
C PRO A 13 3.29 29.77 20.04
N ALA A 14 3.19 29.26 18.81
CA ALA A 14 3.09 27.82 18.53
C ALA A 14 4.35 27.00 18.90
N ASN A 15 5.48 27.67 19.15
CA ASN A 15 6.73 27.06 19.65
C ASN A 15 6.70 26.83 21.17
N VAL A 16 5.82 27.51 21.91
CA VAL A 16 5.65 27.35 23.37
C VAL A 16 4.60 26.29 23.65
N ASP A 17 3.43 26.42 23.01
CA ASP A 17 2.36 25.44 23.07
C ASP A 17 2.02 24.95 21.66
N ARG A 18 2.24 23.66 21.44
CA ARG A 18 2.02 23.00 20.15
C ARG A 18 0.59 22.49 20.00
N VAL A 19 -0.24 22.50 21.04
CA VAL A 19 -1.63 22.06 21.01
C VAL A 19 -2.55 23.27 20.94
N LEU A 20 -3.58 23.21 20.10
CA LEU A 20 -4.72 24.10 20.17
C LEU A 20 -5.92 23.26 20.54
N GLN A 21 -6.47 23.54 21.73
CA GLN A 21 -7.74 23.01 22.17
C GLN A 21 -8.85 23.97 21.72
N CYS A 22 -9.81 23.46 20.94
CA CYS A 22 -10.92 24.27 20.46
C CYS A 22 -11.92 24.54 21.59
N GLN A 23 -12.24 25.82 21.84
CA GLN A 23 -13.21 26.22 22.87
C GLN A 23 -14.66 26.29 22.36
N ASN A 24 -14.91 25.95 21.09
CA ASN A 24 -16.28 25.76 20.61
C ASN A 24 -16.86 24.48 21.25
N PRO A 25 -17.96 24.56 22.03
CA PRO A 25 -18.58 23.39 22.68
C PRO A 25 -19.00 22.29 21.70
N GLU A 26 -19.34 22.64 20.46
CA GLU A 26 -19.68 21.65 19.43
C GLU A 26 -18.46 21.00 18.79
N CYS A 27 -17.29 21.64 18.86
CA CYS A 27 -16.07 21.13 18.26
C CYS A 27 -15.21 20.37 19.28
N GLY A 28 -14.75 21.04 20.35
CA GLY A 28 -13.93 20.47 21.43
C GLY A 28 -12.59 19.82 21.02
N LYS A 29 -12.26 19.75 19.72
CA LYS A 29 -11.10 19.01 19.20
C LYS A 29 -9.78 19.68 19.56
N GLU A 30 -8.75 18.84 19.74
CA GLU A 30 -7.37 19.27 19.88
C GLU A 30 -6.60 19.08 18.58
N SER A 31 -5.81 20.08 18.20
CA SER A 31 -5.00 20.07 16.97
C SER A 31 -3.55 20.43 17.24
N CYS A 32 -2.64 19.88 16.44
CA CYS A 32 -1.27 20.35 16.40
C CYS A 32 -1.21 21.69 15.67
N ARG A 33 -0.63 22.70 16.30
CA ARG A 33 -0.53 24.06 15.74
C ARG A 33 0.50 24.20 14.63
N LEU A 34 1.41 23.23 14.51
CA LEU A 34 2.47 23.23 13.49
C LEU A 34 1.99 22.63 12.17
N CYS A 35 1.29 21.49 12.21
CA CYS A 35 0.81 20.80 11.01
C CYS A 35 -0.71 20.88 10.79
N LYS A 36 -1.48 21.39 11.76
CA LYS A 36 -2.95 21.52 11.72
C LYS A 36 -3.72 20.20 11.69
N GLU A 37 -3.05 19.09 11.93
CA GLU A 37 -3.65 17.76 12.11
C GLU A 37 -4.18 17.59 13.54
N PRO A 38 -4.96 16.52 13.85
CA PRO A 38 -5.29 16.16 15.22
C PRO A 38 -4.06 16.12 16.14
N SER A 39 -4.25 16.51 17.41
CA SER A 39 -3.16 16.51 18.39
C SER A 39 -2.52 15.12 18.47
N HIS A 40 -1.19 15.11 18.43
CA HIS A 40 -0.39 13.89 18.35
C HIS A 40 0.77 13.91 19.34
N ILE A 41 0.73 14.77 20.35
CA ILE A 41 1.71 14.76 21.44
C ILE A 41 1.59 13.41 22.16
N PRO A 42 2.72 12.71 22.45
CA PRO A 42 4.10 13.21 22.49
C PRO A 42 4.88 13.16 21.16
N LEU A 43 4.31 12.64 20.07
CA LEU A 43 4.98 12.49 18.77
C LEU A 43 5.26 13.84 18.11
N ARG A 44 6.37 13.91 17.37
CA ARG A 44 6.70 15.02 16.47
C ARG A 44 5.90 14.92 15.17
N CYS A 45 5.68 16.04 14.49
CA CYS A 45 4.85 16.10 13.27
C CYS A 45 5.39 15.24 12.11
N ASP A 46 6.67 14.86 12.13
CA ASP A 46 7.33 13.96 11.18
C ASP A 46 7.26 12.48 11.57
N GLU A 47 6.88 12.17 12.80
CA GLU A 47 6.69 10.80 13.31
C GLU A 47 5.26 10.29 13.08
N VAL A 48 4.32 11.20 12.83
CA VAL A 48 2.92 10.88 12.57
C VAL A 48 2.73 10.50 11.10
N GLU A 49 2.17 9.31 10.89
CA GLU A 49 1.71 8.87 9.58
C GLU A 49 0.47 9.68 9.19
N ARG A 50 0.51 10.36 8.05
CA ARG A 50 -0.64 11.13 7.55
C ARG A 50 -1.58 10.21 6.80
N GLU A 51 -2.84 10.62 6.65
CA GLU A 51 -3.84 9.87 5.89
C GLU A 51 -3.37 9.56 4.46
N ALA A 52 -2.67 10.51 3.82
CA ALA A 52 -2.08 10.30 2.50
C ALA A 52 -1.04 9.18 2.47
N ASP A 53 -0.34 8.95 3.58
CA ASP A 53 0.69 7.91 3.69
C ASP A 53 0.05 6.55 3.91
N VAL A 54 -1.00 6.50 4.76
CA VAL A 54 -1.83 5.30 4.94
C VAL A 54 -2.40 4.87 3.60
N LYS A 55 -2.99 5.79 2.83
CA LYS A 55 -3.53 5.49 1.49
C LYS A 55 -2.49 4.89 0.55
N LYS A 56 -1.27 5.44 0.56
CA LYS A 56 -0.15 4.91 -0.26
C LYS A 56 0.27 3.52 0.18
N ARG A 57 0.35 3.27 1.49
CA ARG A 57 0.70 1.95 2.04
C ARG A 57 -0.38 0.92 1.70
N THR A 58 -1.64 1.23 1.98
CA THR A 58 -2.78 0.38 1.65
C THR A 58 -2.82 0.06 0.16
N PHE A 59 -2.59 1.05 -0.70
CA PHE A 59 -2.50 0.82 -2.14
C PHE A 59 -1.43 -0.22 -2.51
N LEU A 60 -0.22 -0.15 -1.94
CA LEU A 60 0.82 -1.14 -2.17
C LEU A 60 0.44 -2.53 -1.63
N GLU A 61 -0.08 -2.58 -0.41
CA GLU A 61 -0.56 -3.82 0.24
C GLU A 61 -1.62 -4.51 -0.62
N ASP A 62 -2.56 -3.75 -1.17
CA ASP A 62 -3.62 -4.24 -2.05
C ASP A 62 -3.04 -4.77 -3.37
N GLN A 63 -2.11 -4.04 -4.02
CA GLN A 63 -1.46 -4.49 -5.26
C GLN A 63 -0.71 -5.82 -5.06
N MET A 64 0.02 -5.94 -3.95
CA MET A 64 0.74 -7.17 -3.60
C MET A 64 -0.22 -8.34 -3.33
N THR A 65 -1.33 -8.08 -2.64
CA THR A 65 -2.37 -9.07 -2.36
C THR A 65 -3.04 -9.54 -3.64
N GLU A 66 -3.45 -8.61 -4.51
CA GLU A 66 -4.11 -8.91 -5.78
C GLU A 66 -3.21 -9.72 -6.75
N ALA A 67 -1.90 -9.56 -6.64
CA ALA A 67 -0.94 -10.34 -7.41
C ALA A 67 -1.01 -11.85 -7.12
N LEU A 68 -1.40 -12.23 -5.90
CA LEU A 68 -1.55 -13.62 -5.47
C LEU A 68 -2.90 -14.23 -5.83
N LEU A 69 -3.93 -13.38 -5.99
CA LEU A 69 -5.30 -13.80 -6.23
C LEU A 69 -5.54 -14.15 -7.70
N VAL A 70 -6.37 -15.17 -7.90
CA VAL A 70 -7.02 -15.50 -9.16
C VAL A 70 -8.50 -15.16 -9.02
N GLU A 71 -9.00 -14.34 -9.93
CA GLU A 71 -10.42 -14.03 -10.00
C GLU A 71 -11.13 -15.02 -10.93
N CYS A 72 -12.24 -15.61 -10.46
CA CYS A 72 -13.05 -16.46 -11.29
C CYS A 72 -13.73 -15.65 -12.41
N TRP A 73 -13.41 -15.94 -13.67
CA TRP A 73 -14.05 -15.31 -14.84
C TRP A 73 -15.57 -15.52 -14.95
N LYS A 74 -16.16 -16.43 -14.16
CA LYS A 74 -17.60 -16.74 -14.20
C LYS A 74 -18.39 -16.12 -13.05
N CYS A 75 -17.85 -16.16 -11.82
CA CYS A 75 -18.57 -15.67 -10.62
C CYS A 75 -17.81 -14.63 -9.82
N HIS A 76 -16.66 -14.16 -10.32
CA HIS A 76 -15.83 -13.10 -9.73
C HIS A 76 -15.31 -13.35 -8.31
N LYS A 77 -15.49 -14.57 -7.78
CA LYS A 77 -14.88 -14.97 -6.52
C LYS A 77 -13.36 -15.02 -6.69
N LYS A 78 -12.64 -14.34 -5.80
CA LYS A 78 -11.18 -14.37 -5.72
C LYS A 78 -10.72 -15.52 -4.83
N PHE A 79 -9.65 -16.18 -5.23
CA PHE A 79 -9.02 -17.28 -4.48
C PHE A 79 -7.54 -17.36 -4.84
N PHE A 80 -6.72 -17.95 -3.98
CA PHE A 80 -5.31 -18.18 -4.25
C PHE A 80 -4.97 -19.66 -4.07
N LYS A 81 -3.79 -20.04 -4.53
CA LYS A 81 -3.28 -21.39 -4.42
C LYS A 81 -2.31 -21.48 -3.24
N GLU A 82 -2.62 -22.35 -2.29
CA GLU A 82 -1.68 -22.72 -1.22
C GLU A 82 -0.78 -23.88 -1.69
N GLU A 83 -1.39 -24.98 -2.13
CA GLU A 83 -0.69 -26.21 -2.53
C GLU A 83 -1.26 -26.80 -3.84
N GLY A 84 -0.79 -27.99 -4.27
CA GLY A 84 -1.34 -28.71 -5.43
C GLY A 84 -0.83 -28.24 -6.81
N CYS A 85 -1.62 -28.43 -7.86
CA CYS A 85 -1.28 -28.11 -9.25
C CYS A 85 -1.82 -26.74 -9.70
N ASN A 86 -1.31 -26.22 -10.82
CA ASN A 86 -1.69 -24.91 -11.37
C ASN A 86 -3.04 -24.91 -12.11
N HIS A 87 -3.69 -26.06 -12.25
CA HIS A 87 -5.08 -26.17 -12.72
C HIS A 87 -6.03 -25.91 -11.54
N MET A 88 -6.60 -24.71 -11.49
CA MET A 88 -7.50 -24.31 -10.41
C MET A 88 -8.96 -24.49 -10.84
N THR A 89 -9.80 -24.96 -9.92
CA THR A 89 -11.25 -25.08 -10.13
C THR A 89 -11.99 -24.27 -9.06
N CYS A 90 -12.80 -23.31 -9.50
CA CYS A 90 -13.64 -22.51 -8.60
C CYS A 90 -14.84 -23.33 -8.09
N SER A 91 -15.45 -22.91 -6.97
CA SER A 91 -16.68 -23.50 -6.44
C SER A 91 -17.86 -23.48 -7.43
N CYS A 92 -17.86 -22.56 -8.41
CA CYS A 92 -18.85 -22.52 -9.50
C CYS A 92 -18.49 -23.42 -10.70
N ARG A 93 -17.45 -24.26 -10.55
CA ARG A 93 -16.87 -25.19 -11.54
C ARG A 93 -16.12 -24.57 -12.72
N ALA A 94 -15.99 -23.25 -12.77
CA ALA A 94 -15.10 -22.61 -13.74
C ALA A 94 -13.64 -22.95 -13.44
N GLN A 95 -12.85 -23.17 -14.50
CA GLN A 95 -11.45 -23.55 -14.38
C GLN A 95 -10.55 -22.39 -14.87
N ALA A 96 -9.39 -22.25 -14.26
CA ALA A 96 -8.39 -21.25 -14.62
C ALA A 96 -6.98 -21.72 -14.29
N CYS A 97 -5.97 -21.18 -14.98
CA CYS A 97 -4.57 -21.42 -14.66
C CYS A 97 -4.13 -20.50 -13.52
N TYR A 98 -3.48 -21.04 -12.49
CA TYR A 98 -2.94 -20.22 -11.41
C TYR A 98 -1.85 -19.26 -11.90
N VAL A 99 -1.02 -19.67 -12.86
CA VAL A 99 0.20 -18.98 -13.32
C VAL A 99 -0.07 -17.80 -14.27
N CYS A 100 -0.95 -17.99 -15.25
CA CYS A 100 -1.28 -16.93 -16.21
C CYS A 100 -2.68 -16.32 -16.00
N LYS A 101 -3.47 -16.82 -15.03
CA LYS A 101 -4.87 -16.43 -14.76
C LYS A 101 -5.83 -16.68 -15.94
N GLU A 102 -5.39 -17.38 -16.99
CA GLU A 102 -6.20 -17.67 -18.17
C GLU A 102 -7.36 -18.62 -17.84
N LYS A 103 -8.52 -18.37 -18.47
CA LYS A 103 -9.68 -19.24 -18.43
C LYS A 103 -9.35 -20.59 -19.06
N LEU A 104 -9.68 -21.67 -18.35
CA LEU A 104 -9.53 -23.04 -18.83
C LEU A 104 -10.91 -23.68 -19.07
N GLY A 105 -10.93 -24.66 -19.97
CA GLY A 105 -12.12 -25.42 -20.35
C GLY A 105 -11.81 -26.87 -20.68
N ARG A 106 -12.64 -27.49 -21.53
CA ARG A 106 -12.36 -28.84 -22.02
C ARG A 106 -11.02 -28.89 -22.76
N GLY A 107 -10.18 -29.88 -22.44
CA GLY A 107 -8.84 -29.99 -23.01
C GLY A 107 -7.79 -29.10 -22.34
N TRP A 108 -8.05 -28.61 -21.12
CA TRP A 108 -7.10 -27.82 -20.31
C TRP A 108 -5.71 -28.44 -20.23
N GLN A 109 -5.58 -29.77 -20.34
CA GLN A 109 -4.31 -30.48 -20.32
C GLN A 109 -3.33 -29.97 -21.38
N LYS A 110 -3.82 -29.46 -22.52
CA LYS A 110 -2.99 -28.85 -23.58
C LYS A 110 -2.22 -27.63 -23.09
N HIS A 111 -2.79 -26.87 -22.15
CA HIS A 111 -2.15 -25.71 -21.53
C HIS A 111 -0.90 -26.10 -20.74
N PHE A 112 -0.91 -27.30 -20.13
CA PHE A 112 0.13 -27.77 -19.22
C PHE A 112 1.00 -28.91 -19.74
N LYS A 113 0.98 -29.16 -21.05
CA LYS A 113 1.91 -30.11 -21.67
C LYS A 113 3.37 -29.66 -21.48
N PRO A 114 4.35 -30.56 -21.61
CA PRO A 114 5.74 -30.16 -21.85
C PRO A 114 5.78 -29.16 -23.01
N HIS A 115 6.41 -27.99 -22.81
CA HIS A 115 6.41 -26.84 -23.74
C HIS A 115 5.04 -26.18 -23.99
N GLY A 116 4.04 -26.43 -23.14
CA GLY A 116 2.80 -25.67 -23.08
C GLY A 116 3.00 -24.27 -22.49
N ALA A 117 1.91 -23.50 -22.38
CA ALA A 117 1.96 -22.12 -21.90
C ALA A 117 2.43 -22.00 -20.45
N CYS A 118 2.05 -22.94 -19.57
CA CYS A 118 2.44 -22.96 -18.16
C CYS A 118 2.67 -24.40 -17.67
N PRO A 119 3.56 -24.63 -16.69
CA PRO A 119 3.75 -25.97 -16.12
C PRO A 119 2.58 -26.39 -15.23
N LEU A 120 2.19 -27.67 -15.24
CA LEU A 120 1.10 -28.18 -14.37
C LEU A 120 1.48 -28.10 -12.88
N PHE A 121 2.72 -28.46 -12.57
CA PHE A 121 3.27 -28.42 -11.23
C PHE A 121 4.45 -27.47 -11.18
N GLY A 122 4.66 -26.83 -10.03
CA GLY A 122 5.76 -25.91 -9.83
C GLY A 122 5.84 -25.45 -8.38
N ASP A 123 6.89 -24.71 -8.08
CA ASP A 123 7.10 -24.15 -6.74
C ASP A 123 6.21 -22.93 -6.53
N THR A 124 5.06 -23.15 -5.89
CA THR A 124 4.10 -22.09 -5.55
C THR A 124 4.75 -20.97 -4.75
N LYS A 125 5.66 -21.28 -3.82
CA LYS A 125 6.31 -20.27 -2.97
C LYS A 125 7.18 -19.34 -3.82
N LYS A 126 7.96 -19.90 -4.75
CA LYS A 126 8.77 -19.11 -5.70
C LYS A 126 7.90 -18.25 -6.61
N ILE A 127 6.82 -18.81 -7.17
CA ILE A 127 5.89 -18.07 -8.05
C ILE A 127 5.27 -16.89 -7.27
N ASN A 128 4.76 -17.14 -6.06
CA ASN A 128 4.12 -16.14 -5.22
C ASN A 128 5.10 -15.04 -4.81
N ALA A 129 6.30 -15.41 -4.37
CA ALA A 129 7.34 -14.44 -4.03
C ALA A 129 7.72 -13.56 -5.23
N SER A 130 7.83 -14.14 -6.43
CA SER A 130 8.12 -13.37 -7.65
C SER A 130 7.00 -12.38 -7.99
N ARG A 131 5.74 -12.80 -7.84
CA ARG A 131 4.56 -11.97 -8.11
C ARG A 131 4.46 -10.78 -7.15
N VAL A 132 4.61 -11.03 -5.85
CA VAL A 132 4.59 -9.98 -4.83
C VAL A 132 5.72 -8.99 -5.08
N LYS A 133 6.94 -9.47 -5.39
CA LYS A 133 8.07 -8.60 -5.76
C LYS A 133 7.78 -7.72 -6.97
N GLN A 134 7.21 -8.30 -8.02
CA GLN A 134 6.87 -7.57 -9.24
C GLN A 134 5.78 -6.53 -8.99
N ALA A 135 4.72 -6.90 -8.27
CA ALA A 135 3.60 -6.01 -7.93
C ALA A 135 4.06 -4.87 -7.01
N ALA A 136 4.88 -5.15 -5.99
CA ALA A 136 5.47 -4.11 -5.15
C ALA A 136 6.29 -3.11 -5.97
N LYS A 137 7.15 -3.61 -6.87
CA LYS A 137 7.96 -2.77 -7.77
C LYS A 137 7.10 -1.93 -8.70
N GLN A 138 6.01 -2.48 -9.23
CA GLN A 138 5.08 -1.75 -10.08
C GLN A 138 4.31 -0.69 -9.29
N GLY A 139 3.71 -1.06 -8.16
CA GLY A 139 2.99 -0.12 -7.30
C GLY A 139 3.87 1.04 -6.82
N LEU A 140 5.13 0.79 -6.48
CA LEU A 140 6.09 1.85 -6.14
C LEU A 140 6.38 2.80 -7.31
N ARG A 141 6.40 2.29 -8.54
CA ARG A 141 6.55 3.13 -9.74
C ARG A 141 5.31 4.00 -9.95
N GLU A 142 4.13 3.44 -9.75
CA GLU A 142 2.85 4.15 -9.86
C GLU A 142 2.71 5.25 -8.80
N LEU A 143 3.22 5.02 -7.58
CA LEU A 143 3.26 6.03 -6.51
C LEU A 143 4.31 7.14 -6.70
N GLY A 144 5.21 7.01 -7.68
CA GLY A 144 6.33 7.93 -7.88
C GLY A 144 7.49 7.77 -6.87
N ALA A 145 8.69 8.16 -7.29
CA ALA A 145 9.90 8.04 -6.46
C ALA A 145 9.78 8.82 -5.14
N GLY A 146 10.11 8.17 -4.02
CA GLY A 146 10.22 8.80 -2.69
C GLY A 146 9.02 8.65 -1.76
N SER A 147 7.98 7.90 -2.15
CA SER A 147 6.78 7.74 -1.32
C SER A 147 6.96 6.78 -0.13
N LEU A 148 7.54 5.59 -0.33
CA LEU A 148 7.63 4.51 0.68
C LEU A 148 8.87 3.63 0.45
N HIS A 149 9.36 2.96 1.50
CA HIS A 149 10.42 1.94 1.39
C HIS A 149 9.79 0.55 1.45
N VAL A 150 10.29 -0.41 0.65
CA VAL A 150 9.93 -1.82 0.79
C VAL A 150 11.18 -2.55 1.28
N ASP A 151 11.07 -3.22 2.42
CA ASP A 151 12.19 -3.94 3.01
C ASP A 151 12.43 -5.30 2.33
N ALA A 152 13.50 -5.99 2.74
CA ALA A 152 13.89 -7.28 2.19
C ALA A 152 12.82 -8.38 2.37
N ASN A 153 11.92 -8.23 3.34
CA ASN A 153 10.81 -9.14 3.62
C ASN A 153 9.53 -8.77 2.86
N LEU A 154 9.59 -7.79 1.96
CA LEU A 154 8.46 -7.26 1.18
C LEU A 154 7.39 -6.57 2.03
N ASN A 155 7.72 -6.21 3.26
CA ASN A 155 6.86 -5.36 4.06
C ASN A 155 7.05 -3.90 3.63
N VAL A 156 5.95 -3.15 3.60
CA VAL A 156 5.98 -1.72 3.33
C VAL A 156 6.41 -1.03 4.63
N VAL A 157 7.61 -0.46 4.61
CA VAL A 157 8.16 0.31 5.72
C VAL A 157 7.87 1.79 5.50
N ARG A 158 7.70 2.51 6.62
CA ARG A 158 7.44 3.96 6.66
C ARG A 158 8.36 4.75 5.73
N LYS A 159 7.90 5.93 5.34
CA LYS A 159 8.54 6.88 4.41
C LYS A 159 10.06 6.78 4.38
N VAL A 160 10.62 6.68 3.18
CA VAL A 160 12.03 7.02 2.99
C VAL A 160 12.16 8.51 3.31
N PRO A 161 13.03 8.93 4.24
CA PRO A 161 13.34 10.34 4.37
C PRO A 161 13.91 10.81 3.03
N VAL A 162 13.15 11.65 2.32
CA VAL A 162 13.65 12.34 1.14
C VAL A 162 14.84 13.15 1.63
N LYS A 163 16.06 12.74 1.25
CA LYS A 163 17.25 13.55 1.47
C LYS A 163 17.01 14.85 0.71
N THR A 164 16.58 15.90 1.40
CA THR A 164 16.55 17.24 0.84
C THR A 164 17.97 17.53 0.39
N ALA A 165 18.17 17.66 -0.92
CA ALA A 165 19.44 18.13 -1.45
C ALA A 165 19.75 19.45 -0.72
N ARG A 166 20.80 19.46 0.11
CA ARG A 166 21.30 20.69 0.75
C ARG A 166 21.49 21.70 -0.38
N LYS A 167 20.64 22.72 -0.43
CA LYS A 167 20.93 23.91 -1.24
C LYS A 167 22.27 24.44 -0.72
N ARG A 168 23.34 24.30 -1.49
CA ARG A 168 24.59 25.00 -1.22
C ARG A 168 24.23 26.47 -1.21
N GLN A 169 24.28 27.11 -0.03
CA GLN A 169 24.25 28.56 0.03
C GLN A 169 25.47 29.06 -0.75
N PRO A 170 25.31 30.02 -1.68
CA PRO A 170 26.46 30.65 -2.30
C PRO A 170 27.24 31.36 -1.19
N ALA A 171 28.55 31.16 -1.16
CA ALA A 171 29.44 31.91 -0.29
C ALA A 171 29.27 33.40 -0.63
N THR A 172 28.80 34.17 0.35
CA THR A 172 28.90 35.62 0.32
C THR A 172 30.36 35.98 0.59
N TRP A 173 30.95 36.75 -0.31
CA TRP A 173 32.30 37.29 -0.22
C TRP A 173 32.45 38.28 0.92
#